data_AF-A0A3B8HWY8-F1
#
_entry.id   AF-A0A3B8HWY8-F1
#
_cell.length_a   1.000
_cell.length_b   1.000
_cell.length_c   1.000
_cell.angle_alpha   90.00
_cell.angle_beta   90.00
_cell.angle_gamma   90.00
#
_symmetry.space_group_name_H-M   'P 1'
#
loop_
_entity.id
_entity.type
_entity.pdbx_description
1 polymer ?
#
loop_
_entity_poly.entity_id
_entity_poly.type
_entity_poly.pdbx_seq_one_letter_code
_entity_poly.pdbx_strand_id
1 'polypeptide(L)'
;MDFLSALVNGISMGAIYGLIALGLTLIFGIMKIINFAHGALLMLSMMIAYWIWKFSGINPYILILIVSPLMFGFGYLSERFFIKPVLDRQKDVREPIAVLLLTAALAMVFENLALMIFGADYVMAKTTVTDATIVLGGVTLSAAR
;
A
#
# COMPACT_ATOMS: atom_id res chain seq x y z
N MET A 1 6.42 -14.32 26.50
CA MET A 1 5.55 -14.27 25.31
C MET A 1 4.75 -15.55 25.29
N ASP A 2 3.44 -15.48 25.52
CA ASP A 2 2.58 -16.66 25.50
C ASP A 2 2.46 -17.18 24.05
N PHE A 3 2.57 -18.50 23.83
CA PHE A 3 2.59 -19.09 22.48
C PHE A 3 1.32 -18.74 21.70
N LEU A 4 0.17 -18.74 22.39
CA LEU A 4 -1.11 -18.36 21.80
C LEU A 4 -1.11 -16.89 21.32
N SER A 5 -0.48 -15.98 22.08
CA SER A 5 -0.33 -14.58 21.67
C SER A 5 0.56 -14.43 20.43
N ALA A 6 1.65 -15.19 20.35
CA ALA A 6 2.52 -15.17 19.17
C ALA A 6 1.80 -15.68 17.92
N LEU A 7 0.98 -16.73 18.06
CA LEU A 7 0.22 -17.33 16.97
C LEU A 7 -0.82 -16.34 16.43
N VAL A 8 -1.59 -15.69 17.31
CA VAL A 8 -2.60 -14.71 16.90
C VAL A 8 -1.96 -13.48 16.25
N ASN A 9 -0.91 -12.90 16.84
CA ASN A 9 -0.21 -11.76 16.22
C ASN A 9 0.43 -12.13 14.88
N GLY A 10 0.95 -13.36 14.75
CA GLY A 10 1.49 -13.89 13.50
C GLY A 10 0.43 -14.00 12.41
N ILE A 11 -0.76 -14.50 12.74
CA ILE A 11 -1.89 -14.57 11.81
C ILE A 11 -2.34 -13.16 11.39
N SER A 12 -2.47 -12.21 12.32
CA SER A 12 -2.85 -10.83 11.99
C SER A 12 -1.85 -10.18 11.02
N MET A 13 -0.54 -10.33 11.28
CA MET A 13 0.50 -9.82 10.38
C MET A 13 0.47 -10.52 9.01
N GLY A 14 0.27 -11.84 9.00
CA GLY A 14 0.12 -12.63 7.80
C GLY A 14 -1.10 -12.22 6.97
N ALA A 15 -2.21 -11.86 7.61
CA ALA A 15 -3.41 -11.37 6.95
C ALA A 15 -3.16 -10.03 6.25
N ILE A 16 -2.42 -9.09 6.86
CA ILE A 16 -2.05 -7.82 6.24
C ILE A 16 -1.19 -8.06 4.98
N TYR A 17 -0.13 -8.87 5.10
CA TYR A 17 0.72 -9.20 3.95
C TYR A 17 -0.04 -10.00 2.88
N GLY A 18 -0.95 -10.88 3.29
CA GLY A 18 -1.84 -11.62 2.41
C GLY A 18 -2.76 -10.70 1.62
N LEU A 19 -3.37 -9.70 2.26
CA LEU A 19 -4.19 -8.69 1.59
C LEU A 19 -3.38 -7.86 0.58
N ILE A 20 -2.15 -7.49 0.92
CA ILE A 20 -1.23 -6.80 0.00
C ILE A 20 -0.95 -7.69 -1.23
N ALA A 21 -0.60 -8.96 -1.02
CA ALA A 21 -0.35 -9.91 -2.10
C ALA A 21 -1.60 -10.15 -2.97
N LEU A 22 -2.79 -10.26 -2.36
CA LEU A 22 -4.06 -10.40 -3.07
C LEU A 22 -4.33 -9.22 -4.01
N GLY A 23 -3.96 -7.99 -3.61
CA GLY A 23 -4.04 -6.83 -4.49
C GLY A 23 -3.23 -7.01 -5.78
N LEU A 24 -1.97 -7.43 -5.66
CA LEU A 24 -1.12 -7.74 -6.81
C LEU A 24 -1.68 -8.90 -7.65
N THR A 25 -2.19 -9.95 -7.00
CA THR A 25 -2.82 -11.09 -7.67
C THR A 25 -4.06 -10.69 -8.46
N LEU A 26 -4.89 -9.78 -7.94
CA LEU A 26 -6.08 -9.28 -8.66
C LEU A 26 -5.68 -8.45 -9.88
N ILE A 27 -4.68 -7.57 -9.75
CA ILE A 27 -4.12 -6.79 -10.86
C ILE A 27 -3.65 -7.73 -11.97
N PHE A 28 -2.84 -8.73 -11.63
CA PHE A 28 -2.34 -9.72 -12.58
C PHE A 28 -3.47 -10.61 -13.14
N GLY A 29 -4.42 -11.03 -12.32
CA GLY A 29 -5.52 -11.92 -12.71
C GLY A 29 -6.45 -11.29 -13.76
N ILE A 30 -6.64 -9.97 -13.69
CA ILE A 30 -7.51 -9.23 -14.62
C ILE A 30 -6.72 -8.77 -15.84
N MET A 31 -5.56 -8.13 -15.66
CA MET A 31 -4.81 -7.51 -16.77
C MET A 31 -3.76 -8.43 -17.41
N LYS A 32 -3.41 -9.54 -16.76
CA LYS A 32 -2.34 -10.47 -17.18
C LYS A 32 -0.96 -9.81 -17.37
N ILE A 33 -0.71 -8.74 -16.62
CA ILE A 33 0.57 -8.00 -16.60
C ILE A 33 1.03 -7.79 -15.16
N ILE A 34 2.33 -7.85 -14.94
CA ILE A 34 2.91 -7.57 -13.62
C ILE A 34 3.06 -6.05 -13.48
N ASN A 35 2.50 -5.47 -12.43
CA ASN A 35 2.62 -4.05 -12.13
C ASN A 35 3.68 -3.83 -11.04
N PHE A 36 4.90 -3.46 -11.42
CA PHE A 36 5.97 -3.19 -10.46
C PHE A 36 5.75 -1.90 -9.65
N ALA A 37 4.88 -0.98 -10.10
CA ALA A 37 4.54 0.23 -9.35
C ALA A 37 3.64 -0.03 -8.15
N HIS A 38 3.09 -1.24 -7.97
CA HIS A 38 2.17 -1.56 -6.88
C HIS A 38 2.75 -1.23 -5.50
N GLY A 39 4.02 -1.59 -5.25
CA GLY A 39 4.71 -1.28 -3.98
C GLY A 39 4.88 0.22 -3.75
N ALA A 40 5.27 0.96 -4.79
CA ALA A 40 5.41 2.41 -4.72
C ALA A 40 4.06 3.12 -4.47
N LEU A 41 2.96 2.63 -5.06
CA LEU A 41 1.61 3.14 -4.81
C LEU A 41 1.14 2.87 -3.37
N LEU A 42 1.46 1.70 -2.81
CA LEU A 42 1.20 1.40 -1.41
C LEU A 42 1.98 2.34 -0.48
N MET A 43 3.27 2.55 -0.77
CA MET A 43 4.11 3.49 -0.05
C MET A 43 3.53 4.91 -0.09
N LEU A 44 3.16 5.41 -1.27
CA LEU A 44 2.53 6.73 -1.41
C LEU A 44 1.24 6.84 -0.60
N SER A 45 0.41 5.79 -0.60
CA SER A 45 -0.83 5.76 0.19
C SER A 45 -0.54 5.91 1.69
N MET A 46 0.44 5.18 2.21
CA MET A 46 0.85 5.26 3.62
C MET A 46 1.46 6.62 3.97
N MET A 47 2.29 7.17 3.08
CA MET A 47 2.92 8.47 3.23
C MET A 47 1.89 9.59 3.29
N ILE A 48 0.95 9.61 2.33
CA ILE A 48 -0.14 10.60 2.29
C ILE A 48 -1.00 10.51 3.55
N ALA A 49 -1.36 9.30 3.99
CA ALA A 49 -2.10 9.10 5.24
C ALA A 49 -1.35 9.67 6.45
N TYR A 50 -0.04 9.40 6.56
CA TYR A 50 0.80 9.93 7.62
C TYR A 50 0.85 11.46 7.63
N TRP A 51 1.08 12.10 6.47
CA TRP A 51 1.20 13.56 6.42
C TRP A 51 -0.14 14.26 6.67
N ILE A 52 -1.26 13.72 6.16
CA ILE A 52 -2.58 14.25 6.49
C ILE A 52 -2.81 14.14 8.00
N TRP A 53 -2.51 13.00 8.62
CA TRP A 53 -2.60 12.84 10.08
C TRP A 53 -1.72 13.86 10.81
N LYS A 54 -0.46 14.02 10.40
CA LYS A 54 0.50 14.93 11.03
C LYS A 54 0.05 16.40 11.01
N PHE A 55 -0.58 16.85 9.93
CA PHE A 55 -1.03 18.24 9.80
C PHE A 55 -2.43 18.51 10.35
N SER A 56 -3.35 17.55 10.23
CA SER A 56 -4.76 17.74 10.63
C SER A 56 -5.09 17.19 12.01
N GLY A 57 -4.29 16.27 12.54
CA GLY A 57 -4.58 15.53 13.77
C GLY A 57 -5.73 14.51 13.64
N ILE A 58 -6.33 14.35 12.45
CA ILE A 58 -7.44 13.41 12.22
C ILE A 58 -6.96 11.98 12.45
N ASN A 59 -7.73 11.21 13.22
CA ASN A 59 -7.41 9.82 13.52
C ASN A 59 -7.09 9.01 12.24
N PRO A 60 -5.93 8.33 12.14
CA PRO A 60 -5.52 7.55 10.96
C PRO A 60 -6.54 6.50 10.50
N TYR A 61 -7.34 5.94 11.40
CA TYR A 61 -8.38 4.97 11.02
C TYR A 61 -9.51 5.63 10.21
N ILE A 62 -9.83 6.90 10.51
CA ILE A 62 -10.83 7.67 9.76
C ILE A 62 -10.25 8.10 8.40
N LEU A 63 -8.93 8.33 8.33
CA LEU A 63 -8.27 8.68 7.08
C LEU A 63 -8.39 7.62 6.00
N ILE A 64 -8.70 6.36 6.33
CA ILE A 64 -8.99 5.31 5.34
C ILE A 64 -10.12 5.76 4.40
N LEU A 65 -11.15 6.45 4.92
CA LEU A 65 -12.29 6.94 4.12
C LEU A 65 -11.92 8.05 3.14
N ILE A 66 -10.79 8.75 3.38
CA ILE A 66 -10.34 9.87 2.55
C ILE A 66 -9.22 9.42 1.61
N VAL A 67 -8.23 8.70 2.14
CA VAL A 67 -7.05 8.26 1.41
C VAL A 67 -7.40 7.15 0.43
N SER A 68 -8.32 6.24 0.75
CA SER A 68 -8.74 5.18 -0.16
C SER A 68 -9.32 5.70 -1.48
N PRO A 69 -10.36 6.58 -1.49
CA PRO A 69 -10.88 7.11 -2.76
C PRO A 69 -9.87 8.03 -3.47
N LEU A 70 -9.05 8.77 -2.73
CA LEU A 70 -8.01 9.62 -3.30
C LEU A 70 -6.94 8.80 -4.04
N MET A 71 -6.44 7.73 -3.41
CA MET A 71 -5.45 6.83 -4.01
C MET A 71 -6.05 5.94 -5.09
N PHE A 72 -7.34 5.59 -5.00
CA PHE A 72 -8.05 4.98 -6.11
C PHE A 72 -8.07 5.91 -7.33
N GLY A 73 -8.39 7.19 -7.14
CA GLY A 73 -8.33 8.19 -8.20
C GLY A 73 -6.93 8.32 -8.79
N PHE A 74 -5.90 8.42 -7.95
CA PHE A 74 -4.50 8.47 -8.41
C PHE A 74 -4.07 7.23 -9.18
N GLY A 75 -4.44 6.04 -8.69
CA GLY A 75 -4.18 4.77 -9.35
C GLY A 75 -4.90 4.66 -10.70
N TYR A 76 -6.17 5.06 -10.77
CA TYR A 76 -6.95 5.12 -11.99
C TYR A 76 -6.35 6.08 -13.03
N LEU A 77 -5.92 7.28 -12.60
CA LEU A 77 -5.23 8.23 -13.49
C LEU A 77 -3.92 7.63 -14.00
N SER A 78 -3.14 7.01 -13.11
CA SER A 78 -1.88 6.36 -13.49
C SER A 78 -2.09 5.24 -14.50
N GLU A 79 -3.12 4.42 -14.28
CA GLU A 79 -3.53 3.38 -15.22
C GLU A 79 -3.95 3.98 -16.55
N ARG A 80 -4.87 4.95 -16.55
CA ARG A 80 -5.47 5.54 -17.75
C ARG A 80 -4.46 6.28 -18.62
N PHE A 81 -3.51 7.01 -18.01
CA PHE A 81 -2.60 7.89 -18.74
C PHE A 81 -1.24 7.26 -19.05
N PHE A 82 -0.75 6.34 -18.22
CA PHE A 82 0.56 5.71 -18.45
C PHE A 82 0.42 4.26 -18.89
N ILE A 83 -0.27 3.43 -18.10
CA ILE A 83 -0.26 1.97 -18.30
C ILE A 83 -1.09 1.56 -19.52
N LYS A 84 -2.35 1.98 -19.56
CA LYS A 84 -3.34 1.59 -20.58
C LYS A 84 -2.90 1.93 -22.00
N PRO A 85 -2.34 3.13 -22.30
CA PRO A 85 -1.88 3.43 -23.66
C PRO A 85 -0.74 2.52 -24.14
N VAL A 86 0.17 2.10 -23.24
CA VAL A 86 1.27 1.19 -23.59
C VAL A 86 0.76 -0.24 -23.71
N LEU A 87 -0.11 -0.67 -22.80
CA LEU A 87 -0.78 -1.97 -22.87
C LEU A 87 -1.60 -2.09 -24.16
N ASP A 88 -2.31 -1.04 -24.55
CA ASP A 88 -3.14 -1.04 -25.75
C ASP A 88 -2.32 -1.23 -27.04
N ARG A 89 -1.06 -0.80 -27.04
CA ARG A 89 -0.11 -1.03 -28.16
C ARG A 89 0.56 -2.40 -28.13
N GLN A 90 0.49 -3.13 -27.02
CA GLN A 90 1.08 -4.45 -26.84
C GLN A 90 0.04 -5.57 -26.70
N LYS A 91 -1.22 -5.33 -27.08
CA LYS A 91 -2.30 -6.34 -26.98
C LYS A 91 -2.00 -7.64 -27.72
N ASP A 92 -1.30 -7.55 -28.84
CA ASP A 92 -0.96 -8.70 -29.69
C ASP A 92 0.33 -9.42 -29.23
N VAL A 93 1.01 -8.89 -28.19
CA VAL A 93 2.23 -9.46 -27.64
C VAL A 93 1.87 -10.37 -26.47
N ARG A 94 2.38 -11.60 -26.48
CA ARG A 94 2.12 -12.60 -25.43
C ARG A 94 2.62 -12.17 -24.05
N GLU A 95 3.72 -11.41 -24.00
CA GLU A 95 4.33 -10.90 -22.77
C GLU A 95 4.64 -9.40 -22.92
N PRO A 96 3.83 -8.49 -22.32
CA PRO A 96 3.98 -7.04 -22.48
C PRO A 96 5.16 -6.46 -21.69
N ILE A 97 6.40 -6.78 -22.08
CA ILE A 97 7.62 -6.36 -21.36
C ILE A 97 7.71 -4.83 -21.23
N ALA A 98 7.20 -4.06 -22.20
CA ALA A 98 7.22 -2.60 -22.10
C ALA A 98 6.34 -2.08 -20.97
N VAL A 99 5.26 -2.77 -20.62
CA VAL A 99 4.43 -2.41 -19.46
C VAL A 99 5.15 -2.72 -18.15
N LEU A 100 5.91 -3.81 -18.10
CA LEU A 100 6.77 -4.13 -16.95
C LEU A 100 7.82 -3.03 -16.74
N LEU A 101 8.53 -2.65 -17.80
CA LEU A 101 9.54 -1.60 -17.77
C LEU A 101 8.94 -0.24 -17.41
N LEU A 102 7.78 0.08 -17.96
CA LEU A 102 7.05 1.31 -17.62
C LEU A 102 6.66 1.34 -16.14
N THR A 103 6.08 0.26 -15.62
CA THR A 103 5.65 0.23 -14.21
C THR A 103 6.85 0.23 -13.25
N ALA A 104 7.97 -0.38 -13.62
CA ALA A 104 9.22 -0.23 -12.87
C ALA A 104 9.73 1.22 -12.88
N ALA A 105 9.71 1.89 -14.04
CA ALA A 105 10.09 3.30 -14.14
C ALA A 105 9.15 4.20 -13.33
N LEU A 106 7.84 3.95 -13.37
CA LEU A 106 6.86 4.67 -12.54
C LEU A 106 7.12 4.44 -11.04
N ALA A 107 7.47 3.23 -10.63
CA ALA A 107 7.85 2.94 -9.25
C ALA A 107 9.01 3.82 -8.81
N MET A 108 10.09 3.85 -9.60
CA MET A 108 11.26 4.70 -9.33
C MET A 108 10.89 6.18 -9.28
N VAL A 109 10.06 6.66 -10.21
CA VAL A 109 9.61 8.06 -10.21
C VAL A 109 8.84 8.38 -8.94
N PHE A 110 7.88 7.55 -8.55
CA PHE A 110 7.08 7.74 -7.35
C PHE A 110 7.91 7.68 -6.07
N GLU A 111 8.82 6.72 -5.97
CA GLU A 111 9.73 6.57 -4.84
C GLU A 111 10.67 7.77 -4.71
N ASN A 112 11.28 8.21 -5.81
CA ASN A 112 12.19 9.37 -5.79
C ASN A 112 11.45 10.69 -5.57
N LEU A 113 10.24 10.84 -6.10
CA LEU A 113 9.39 12.00 -5.79
C LEU A 113 9.03 12.02 -4.31
N ALA A 114 8.65 10.88 -3.74
CA ALA A 114 8.36 10.78 -2.32
C ALA A 114 9.60 11.11 -1.47
N LEU A 115 10.78 10.59 -1.86
CA LEU A 115 12.05 10.90 -1.20
C LEU A 115 12.37 12.41 -1.27
N MET A 116 12.16 13.04 -2.42
CA MET A 116 12.42 14.47 -2.62
C MET A 116 11.46 15.37 -1.82
N ILE A 117 10.18 14.98 -1.72
CA ILE A 117 9.15 15.78 -1.04
C ILE A 117 9.16 15.54 0.47
N PHE A 118 9.31 14.29 0.91
CA PHE A 118 9.09 13.87 2.29
C PHE A 118 10.38 13.48 3.04
N GLY A 119 11.48 13.27 2.33
CA GLY A 119 12.74 12.82 2.92
C GLY A 119 12.86 11.30 3.03
N ALA A 120 14.00 10.84 3.56
CA ALA A 120 14.34 9.42 3.70
C ALA A 120 13.98 8.85 5.08
N ASP A 121 13.46 9.68 5.97
CA ASP A 121 13.24 9.33 7.36
C ASP A 121 12.08 8.35 7.52
N TYR A 122 12.25 7.37 8.42
CA TYR A 122 11.17 6.49 8.81
C TYR A 122 10.12 7.25 9.62
N VAL A 123 8.89 7.26 9.12
CA VAL A 123 7.76 7.94 9.74
C VAL A 123 6.73 6.94 10.26
N MET A 124 6.20 7.20 11.45
CA MET A 124 5.16 6.38 12.08
C MET A 124 4.12 7.26 12.76
N ALA A 125 2.83 7.01 12.49
CA ALA A 125 1.74 7.71 13.16
C ALA A 125 1.58 7.18 14.59
N LYS A 126 1.84 8.04 15.59
CA LYS A 126 1.65 7.73 17.01
C LYS A 126 0.27 8.21 17.45
N THR A 127 -0.64 7.26 17.62
CA THR A 127 -2.01 7.48 18.10
C THR A 127 -2.18 6.86 19.48
N THR A 128 -3.28 7.19 20.15
CA THR A 128 -3.68 6.56 21.43
C THR A 128 -3.76 5.03 21.34
N VAL A 129 -3.97 4.49 20.14
CA VAL A 129 -4.12 3.05 19.89
C VAL A 129 -2.78 2.40 19.48
N THR A 130 -1.78 3.17 19.07
CA THR A 130 -0.50 2.67 18.53
C THR A 130 0.25 1.78 19.52
N ASP A 131 0.29 2.20 20.80
CA ASP A 131 0.94 1.43 21.88
C ASP A 131 -0.07 0.66 22.74
N ALA A 132 -1.37 0.74 22.41
CA ALA A 132 -2.40 0.06 23.16
C ALA A 132 -2.36 -1.45 22.88
N THR A 133 -2.43 -2.23 23.95
CA THR A 133 -2.51 -3.69 23.89
C THR A 133 -3.82 -4.12 24.53
N ILE A 134 -4.61 -4.90 23.83
CA ILE A 134 -5.85 -5.49 24.34
C ILE A 134 -5.51 -6.88 24.89
N VAL A 135 -5.79 -7.11 26.17
CA VAL A 135 -5.63 -8.43 26.80
C VAL A 135 -7.00 -9.11 26.86
N LEU A 136 -7.18 -10.15 26.05
CA LEU A 136 -8.40 -10.96 26.00
C LEU A 136 -8.07 -12.37 26.46
N GLY A 137 -8.58 -12.78 27.63
CA GLY A 137 -8.43 -14.16 28.12
C GLY A 137 -6.98 -14.65 28.25
N GLY A 138 -6.02 -13.76 28.56
CA GLY A 138 -4.59 -14.08 28.64
C GLY A 138 -3.81 -13.86 27.34
N VAL A 139 -4.49 -13.56 26.23
CA VAL A 139 -3.87 -13.25 24.93
C VAL A 139 -3.65 -11.75 24.79
N THR A 140 -2.42 -11.34 24.48
CA THR A 140 -2.06 -9.94 24.22
C THR A 140 -2.10 -9.63 22.73
N LEU A 141 -3.02 -8.75 22.32
CA LEU A 141 -3.20 -8.28 20.94
C LEU A 141 -2.78 -6.81 20.84
N SER A 142 -1.95 -6.46 19.84
CA SER A 142 -1.72 -5.05 19.53
C SER A 142 -3.01 -4.45 18.97
N ALA A 143 -3.52 -3.38 19.59
CA ALA A 143 -4.73 -2.70 19.12
C ALA A 143 -4.50 -1.93 17.82
N ALA A 144 -3.23 -1.69 17.47
CA ALA A 144 -2.82 -0.89 16.32
C ALA A 144 -2.88 -1.65 14.99
N ARG A 145 -2.94 -2.99 15.03
CA ARG A 145 -2.78 -3.91 13.90
C ARG A 145 -4.07 -4.57 13.49
#